data_AF-A0A914WY11-F1
#
_entry.id   AF-A0A914WY11-F1
#
_cell.length_a   1.000
_cell.length_b   1.000
_cell.length_c   1.000
_cell.angle_alpha   90.00
_cell.angle_beta   90.00
_cell.angle_gamma   90.00
#
_symmetry.space_group_name_H-M   'P 1'
#
loop_
_entity.id
_entity.type
_entity.pdbx_description
1 polymer ?
#
loop_
_entity_poly.entity_id
_entity_poly.type
_entity_poly.pdbx_seq_one_letter_code
_entity_poly.pdbx_strand_id
1 'polypeptide(L)'
;MRWSLVSIIGLFAVAAASEERVRYDGHKVFNVVPKTDVHVQFLNELEEITEFRADFYIPASVPGRRVHVRLAPKDYVKWVPYMETLGMEVTVLVHNVQ
;
A
#
# COMPACT_ATOMS: atom_id res chain seq x y z
N MET A 1 -29.62 59.37 -0.58
CA MET A 1 -30.34 58.26 -1.25
C MET A 1 -29.90 58.15 -2.70
N ARG A 2 -29.20 57.07 -3.06
CA ARG A 2 -29.53 56.12 -4.15
C ARG A 2 -28.28 55.29 -4.45
N TRP A 3 -28.27 54.08 -3.92
CA TRP A 3 -27.29 53.04 -4.24
C TRP A 3 -27.48 52.57 -5.68
N SER A 4 -26.40 52.23 -6.37
CA SER A 4 -26.46 51.24 -7.45
C SER A 4 -25.14 50.48 -7.48
N LEU A 5 -25.19 49.32 -6.82
CA LEU A 5 -24.22 48.24 -6.86
C LEU A 5 -24.08 47.78 -8.31
N VAL A 6 -22.87 47.85 -8.88
CA VAL A 6 -22.58 47.16 -10.13
C VAL A 6 -22.11 45.76 -9.76
N SER A 7 -22.99 44.80 -9.99
CA SER A 7 -22.84 43.38 -9.72
C SER A 7 -21.66 42.78 -10.49
N ILE A 8 -20.62 42.36 -9.78
CA ILE A 8 -19.58 41.47 -10.31
C ILE A 8 -20.09 40.04 -10.10
N ILE A 9 -20.49 39.36 -11.18
CA ILE A 9 -20.74 37.91 -11.14
C ILE A 9 -19.82 37.28 -12.19
N GLY A 10 -18.59 36.98 -11.76
CA GLY A 10 -17.70 36.07 -12.46
C GLY A 10 -18.11 34.64 -12.13
N LEU A 11 -18.75 33.96 -13.09
CA LEU A 11 -19.11 32.55 -12.96
C LEU A 11 -17.88 31.69 -13.25
N PHE A 12 -17.04 31.47 -12.25
CA PHE A 12 -16.02 30.42 -12.30
C PHE A 12 -16.67 29.08 -11.97
N ALA A 13 -17.07 28.34 -13.00
CA ALA A 13 -17.45 26.94 -12.86
C ALA A 13 -16.19 26.11 -12.58
N VAL A 14 -15.94 25.80 -11.31
CA VAL A 14 -14.89 24.85 -10.93
C VAL A 14 -15.42 23.45 -11.25
N ALA A 15 -14.98 22.87 -12.36
CA ALA A 15 -15.20 21.46 -12.64
C ALA A 15 -14.49 20.66 -11.55
N ALA A 16 -15.27 20.08 -10.62
CA ALA A 16 -14.76 19.15 -9.64
C ALA A 16 -14.29 17.90 -10.39
N ALA A 17 -12.99 17.86 -10.71
CA ALA A 17 -12.34 16.60 -11.04
C ALA A 17 -12.44 15.72 -9.78
N SER A 18 -13.34 14.74 -9.81
CA SER A 18 -13.35 13.68 -8.82
C SER A 18 -12.08 12.87 -9.00
N GLU A 19 -11.02 13.30 -8.33
CA GLU A 19 -9.83 12.49 -8.10
C GLU A 19 -10.31 11.25 -7.35
N GLU A 20 -10.29 10.09 -8.01
CA GLU A 20 -10.61 8.81 -7.38
C GLU A 20 -9.55 8.56 -6.31
N ARG A 21 -9.82 9.03 -5.09
CA ARG A 21 -8.92 8.84 -3.95
C ARG A 21 -8.77 7.34 -3.75
N VAL A 22 -7.58 6.83 -4.06
CA VAL A 22 -7.19 5.47 -3.69
C VAL A 22 -7.32 5.36 -2.17
N ARG A 23 -8.29 4.58 -1.70
CA ARG A 23 -8.52 4.37 -0.28
C ARG A 23 -7.57 3.30 0.24
N TYR A 24 -6.76 3.68 1.22
CA TYR A 24 -5.82 2.78 1.89
C TYR A 24 -6.33 2.29 3.25
N ASP A 25 -7.61 2.51 3.56
CA ASP A 25 -8.28 2.02 4.76
C ASP A 25 -7.92 0.57 5.10
N GLY A 26 -7.38 0.38 6.30
CA GLY A 26 -7.06 -0.94 6.84
C GLY A 26 -5.87 -1.64 6.19
N HIS A 27 -5.20 -1.02 5.22
CA HIS A 27 -3.95 -1.55 4.71
C HIS A 27 -2.88 -1.50 5.78
N LYS A 28 -2.01 -2.50 5.77
CA LYS A 28 -0.91 -2.64 6.72
C LYS A 28 0.39 -2.78 5.96
N VAL A 29 1.47 -2.32 6.60
CA VAL A 29 2.83 -2.64 6.16
C VAL A 29 3.37 -3.71 7.08
N PHE A 30 3.86 -4.79 6.49
CA PHE A 30 4.49 -5.89 7.18
C PHE A 30 6.00 -5.83 6.97
N ASN A 31 6.74 -6.11 8.04
CA ASN A 31 8.15 -6.42 7.97
C ASN A 31 8.31 -7.94 7.93
N VAL A 32 9.03 -8.43 6.91
CA VAL A 32 9.31 -9.84 6.69
C VAL A 32 10.82 -10.07 6.62
N VAL A 33 11.29 -11.12 7.28
CA VAL A 33 12.71 -11.48 7.30
C VAL A 33 12.92 -12.81 6.56
N PRO A 34 13.37 -12.79 5.28
CA PRO A 34 13.77 -14.01 4.58
C PRO A 34 14.99 -14.61 5.27
N LYS A 35 15.05 -15.94 5.37
CA LYS A 35 16.12 -16.66 6.10
C LYS A 35 17.08 -17.40 5.17
N THR A 36 16.68 -17.62 3.92
CA THR A 36 17.43 -18.38 2.92
C THR A 36 17.32 -17.69 1.57
N ASP A 37 18.22 -18.03 0.64
CA ASP A 37 18.15 -17.50 -0.73
C ASP A 37 16.87 -17.93 -1.45
N VAL A 38 16.32 -19.10 -1.10
CA VAL A 38 15.02 -19.57 -1.58
C VAL A 38 13.89 -18.62 -1.16
N HIS A 39 13.93 -18.10 0.07
CA HIS A 39 12.93 -17.12 0.52
C HIS A 39 13.07 -15.80 -0.23
N VAL A 40 14.31 -15.36 -0.50
CA VAL A 40 14.57 -14.14 -1.28
C VAL A 40 14.01 -14.31 -2.69
N GLN A 41 14.33 -15.42 -3.36
CA GLN A 41 13.83 -15.72 -4.69
C GLN A 41 12.30 -15.75 -4.72
N PHE A 42 11.68 -16.46 -3.79
CA PHE A 42 10.23 -16.54 -3.68
C PHE A 42 9.56 -15.17 -3.49
N LEU A 43 10.12 -14.29 -2.66
CA LEU A 43 9.58 -12.94 -2.46
C LEU A 43 9.74 -12.07 -3.71
N ASN A 44 10.84 -12.21 -4.45
CA ASN A 44 11.03 -11.52 -5.73
C ASN A 44 10.04 -12.01 -6.79
N GLU A 45 9.81 -13.32 -6.88
CA GLU A 45 8.82 -13.90 -7.79
C GLU A 45 7.39 -13.42 -7.45
N LEU A 46 7.06 -13.26 -6.16
CA LEU A 46 5.79 -12.67 -5.74
C LEU A 46 5.62 -11.21 -6.15
N GLU A 47 6.69 -10.41 -6.11
CA GLU A 47 6.67 -9.01 -6.54
C GLU A 47 6.38 -8.88 -8.04
N GLU A 48 6.80 -9.87 -8.85
CA GLU A 48 6.56 -9.90 -10.30
C GLU A 48 5.13 -10.33 -10.69
N ILE A 49 4.36 -10.94 -9.78
CA ILE A 49 2.99 -11.40 -10.05
C ILE A 49 2.01 -10.23 -9.99
N THR A 50 1.58 -9.74 -11.15
CA THR A 50 0.69 -8.58 -11.27
C THR A 50 -0.68 -8.75 -10.60
N GLU A 51 -1.17 -9.98 -10.47
CA GLU A 51 -2.42 -10.32 -9.78
C GLU A 51 -2.30 -10.21 -8.26
N PHE A 52 -1.07 -10.36 -7.75
CA PHE A 52 -0.75 -10.18 -6.34
C PHE A 52 -0.57 -8.70 -6.07
N ARG A 53 -1.64 -8.06 -5.60
CA ARG A 53 -1.68 -6.62 -5.32
C ARG A 53 -0.96 -6.27 -4.01
N ALA A 54 0.36 -6.44 -4.02
CA ALA A 54 1.25 -6.10 -2.94
C ALA A 54 2.26 -5.06 -3.39
N ASP A 55 2.52 -4.06 -2.55
CA ASP A 55 3.58 -3.09 -2.84
C ASP A 55 4.78 -3.38 -1.96
N PHE A 56 5.90 -3.75 -2.58
CA PHE A 56 7.16 -3.98 -1.89
C PHE A 56 7.91 -2.64 -1.76
N TYR A 57 7.75 -1.99 -0.61
CA TYR A 57 8.43 -0.72 -0.31
C TYR A 57 9.93 -0.90 -0.11
N ILE A 58 10.33 -2.07 0.41
CA ILE A 58 11.71 -2.51 0.44
C ILE A 58 11.71 -3.94 -0.10
N PRO A 59 12.26 -4.18 -1.30
CA PRO A 59 12.23 -5.50 -1.94
C PRO A 59 13.21 -6.47 -1.27
N ALA A 60 13.06 -7.77 -1.58
CA ALA A 60 13.99 -8.77 -1.10
C ALA A 60 15.36 -8.63 -1.80
N SER A 61 16.43 -8.83 -1.04
CA SER A 61 17.80 -8.65 -1.55
C SER A 61 18.71 -9.80 -1.16
N VAL A 62 18.87 -10.03 0.14
CA VAL A 62 19.69 -11.12 0.70
C VAL A 62 19.04 -11.66 1.98
N PRO A 63 19.37 -12.90 2.40
CA PRO A 63 18.87 -13.45 3.65
C PRO A 63 19.20 -12.55 4.85
N GLY A 64 18.27 -12.49 5.82
CA GLY A 64 18.37 -11.68 7.03
C GLY A 64 18.08 -10.19 6.83
N ARG A 65 17.95 -9.69 5.59
CA ARG A 65 17.53 -8.31 5.34
C ARG A 65 16.02 -8.19 5.27
N ARG A 66 15.52 -7.18 5.98
CA ARG A 66 14.08 -6.87 6.07
C ARG A 66 13.50 -6.52 4.71
N VAL A 67 12.30 -7.04 4.48
CA VAL A 67 11.42 -6.74 3.36
C VAL A 67 10.19 -6.05 3.91
N HIS A 68 9.79 -4.94 3.30
CA HIS A 68 8.59 -4.21 3.71
C HIS A 68 7.54 -4.33 2.63
N VAL A 69 6.40 -4.91 2.97
CA VAL A 69 5.30 -5.11 2.01
C VAL A 69 4.01 -4.50 2.52
N ARG A 70 3.35 -3.69 1.69
CA ARG A 70 2.00 -3.19 1.95
C ARG A 70 0.98 -4.19 1.39
N LEU A 71 0.01 -4.56 2.23
CA LEU A 71 -1.08 -5.46 1.83
C LEU A 71 -2.44 -4.90 2.27
N ALA A 72 -3.47 -5.21 1.48
CA ALA A 72 -4.85 -4.91 1.82
C ALA A 72 -5.41 -5.91 2.85
N PRO A 73 -6.49 -5.53 3.60
CA PRO A 73 -7.15 -6.39 4.58
C PRO A 73 -7.40 -7.82 4.15
N LYS A 74 -7.93 -8.00 2.94
CA LYS A 74 -8.30 -9.31 2.39
C LYS A 74 -7.08 -10.20 2.06
N ASP A 75 -5.93 -9.59 1.81
CA ASP A 75 -4.74 -10.27 1.29
C ASP A 75 -3.84 -10.74 2.45
N TYR A 76 -3.64 -9.89 3.47
CA TYR A 76 -2.79 -10.26 4.60
C TYR A 76 -3.35 -11.40 5.47
N VAL A 77 -4.68 -11.62 5.46
CA VAL A 77 -5.32 -12.70 6.25
C VAL A 77 -4.83 -14.08 5.82
N LYS A 78 -4.54 -14.27 4.53
CA LYS A 78 -3.99 -15.53 4.00
C LYS A 78 -2.48 -15.48 3.85
N TRP A 79 -1.93 -14.31 3.54
CA TRP A 79 -0.52 -14.16 3.25
C TRP A 79 0.36 -14.34 4.48
N VAL A 80 0.02 -13.70 5.61
CA VAL A 80 0.82 -13.79 6.85
C VAL A 80 1.00 -15.22 7.32
N PRO A 81 -0.06 -16.04 7.53
CA PRO A 81 0.13 -17.41 7.98
C PRO A 81 0.89 -18.26 6.96
N TYR A 82 0.74 -18.00 5.66
CA TYR A 82 1.50 -18.70 4.64
C TYR A 82 3.00 -18.41 4.75
N MET A 83 3.41 -17.16 4.92
CA MET A 83 4.82 -16.80 5.11
C MET A 83 5.41 -17.42 6.38
N GLU A 84 4.62 -17.47 7.46
CA GLU A 84 5.02 -18.13 8.71
C GLU A 84 5.18 -19.65 8.53
N THR A 85 4.36 -20.30 7.71
CA THR A 85 4.52 -21.73 7.38
C THR A 85 5.79 -22.03 6.58
N LEU A 86 6.25 -21.06 5.78
CA LEU A 86 7.55 -21.10 5.10
C LEU A 86 8.72 -20.78 6.07
N GLY A 87 8.42 -20.54 7.35
CA GLY A 87 9.41 -20.28 8.40
C GLY A 87 9.96 -18.85 8.38
N MET A 88 9.34 -17.92 7.65
CA MET A 88 9.68 -16.50 7.71
C MET A 88 9.06 -15.84 8.94
N GLU A 89 9.78 -14.88 9.52
CA GLU A 89 9.23 -14.03 10.58
C GLU A 89 8.47 -12.87 9.93
N VAL A 90 7.23 -12.65 10.37
CA VAL A 90 6.36 -11.57 9.88
C VAL A 90 5.89 -10.74 11.07
N THR A 91 6.07 -9.42 10.98
CA THR A 91 5.65 -8.47 12.01
C THR A 91 4.92 -7.30 11.36
N VAL A 92 3.95 -6.71 12.07
CA VAL A 92 3.28 -5.49 11.57
C VAL A 92 4.19 -4.31 11.85
N LEU A 93 4.58 -3.58 10.80
CA LEU A 93 5.34 -2.32 10.89
C LEU A 93 4.40 -1.12 11.00
N VAL A 94 3.32 -1.11 10.22
CA VAL A 94 2.31 -0.04 10.21
C VAL A 94 0.91 -0.67 10.25
N HIS A 95 0.10 -0.27 11.23
CA HIS A 95 -1.23 -0.83 11.47
C HIS A 95 -2.35 -0.25 10.60
N ASN A 96 -2.17 0.98 10.10
CA ASN A 96 -3.06 1.63 9.15
C ASN A 96 -2.25 2.63 8.32
N VAL A 97 -2.31 2.50 6.99
CA VAL A 97 -1.55 3.36 6.05
C VAL A 97 -2.27 4.68 5.78
N GLN A 98 -3.58 4.77 6.06
CA GLN A 98 -4.38 5.97 5.85
C GLN A 98 -4.21 7.01 6.96
#